data_AF-A0AAU5Z9E6-F1
#
_entry.id   AF-A0AAU5Z9E6-F1
#
_cell.length_a   1.000
_cell.length_b   1.000
_cell.length_c   1.000
_cell.angle_alpha   90.00
_cell.angle_beta   90.00
_cell.angle_gamma   90.00
#
_symmetry.space_group_name_H-M   'P 1'
#
loop_
_entity.id
_entity.type
_entity.pdbx_description
1 polymer ?
#
loop_
_entity_poly.entity_id
_entity_poly.type
_entity_poly.pdbx_seq_one_letter_code
_entity_poly.pdbx_strand_id
1 'polypeptide(L)'
;MVHKASHHFDLVNWWLGAEPRIVDAQGQLAFYGPGRRHGYARDYVRAHGSGAALDDPFALHLADNQTLRELYLDAEAEDGYYRDRNVFAPGVSIEDDMAVLVAYDSGATMTYHLTAYSPAEGYRVMFNGSRGRLELHVEESTFVLPHRRVESARGAVHGDLAAPTAGQTSITLRPLRSAPVDHTVEHDHAGHGGADARVLAALLDDSRTEGAEVADARQAALALVTELAANRSFETGLPVRTADVLAL
;
A
#
# COMPACT_ATOMS: atom_id res chain seq x y z
N MET A 1 3.21 7.81 -7.18
CA MET A 1 3.71 6.47 -6.79
C MET A 1 4.53 6.38 -5.53
N VAL A 2 5.39 7.33 -5.11
CA VAL A 2 6.13 7.15 -3.84
C VAL A 2 5.17 7.21 -2.64
N HIS A 3 4.68 6.06 -2.21
CA HIS A 3 3.63 5.89 -1.20
C HIS A 3 3.65 4.46 -0.64
N LYS A 4 2.61 4.01 0.08
CA LYS A 4 2.56 2.69 0.75
C LYS A 4 2.88 1.50 -0.19
N ALA A 5 2.69 1.64 -1.52
CA ALA A 5 3.05 0.59 -2.47
C ALA A 5 4.56 0.29 -2.58
N SER A 6 5.48 1.11 -2.04
CA SER A 6 6.92 0.83 -2.04
C SER A 6 7.25 -0.57 -1.53
N HIS A 7 6.50 -1.02 -0.52
CA HIS A 7 6.65 -2.36 0.07
C HIS A 7 6.35 -3.49 -0.93
N HIS A 8 5.43 -3.29 -1.89
CA HIS A 8 5.17 -4.31 -2.91
C HIS A 8 6.33 -4.44 -3.89
N PHE A 9 6.92 -3.31 -4.29
CA PHE A 9 8.09 -3.31 -5.17
C PHE A 9 9.29 -3.94 -4.47
N ASP A 10 9.52 -3.61 -3.20
CA ASP A 10 10.55 -4.25 -2.38
C ASP A 10 10.37 -5.77 -2.29
N LEU A 11 9.16 -6.23 -1.94
CA LEU A 11 8.84 -7.66 -1.87
C LEU A 11 9.09 -8.37 -3.20
N VAL A 12 8.63 -7.81 -4.33
CA VAL A 12 8.83 -8.43 -5.65
C VAL A 12 10.31 -8.44 -6.05
N ASN A 13 11.05 -7.35 -5.81
CA ASN A 13 12.48 -7.29 -6.09
C ASN A 13 13.24 -8.37 -5.29
N TRP A 14 12.90 -8.53 -4.01
CA TRP A 14 13.48 -9.54 -3.13
C TRP A 14 13.10 -10.97 -3.56
N TRP A 15 11.81 -11.25 -3.81
CA TRP A 15 11.34 -12.57 -4.26
C TRP A 15 11.94 -13.00 -5.60
N LEU A 16 12.14 -12.04 -6.51
CA LEU A 16 12.79 -12.31 -7.80
C LEU A 16 14.31 -12.36 -7.69
N GLY A 17 14.91 -11.77 -6.65
CA GLY A 17 16.34 -11.50 -6.57
C GLY A 17 16.83 -10.68 -7.76
N ALA A 18 16.04 -9.69 -8.19
CA ALA A 18 16.24 -8.98 -9.45
C ALA A 18 16.06 -7.47 -9.32
N GLU A 19 16.66 -6.72 -10.25
CA GLU A 19 16.70 -5.27 -10.24
C GLU A 19 15.84 -4.66 -11.35
N PRO A 20 15.01 -3.65 -11.05
CA PRO A 20 14.20 -2.95 -12.04
C PRO A 20 15.10 -2.15 -12.99
N ARG A 21 14.84 -2.24 -14.30
CA ARG A 21 15.62 -1.58 -15.36
C ARG A 21 14.84 -0.53 -16.12
N ILE A 22 13.61 -0.85 -16.51
CA ILE A 22 12.73 0.03 -17.27
C ILE A 22 11.34 -0.02 -16.65
N VAL A 23 10.76 1.15 -16.46
CA VAL A 23 9.41 1.31 -15.92
C VAL A 23 8.58 2.11 -16.92
N ASP A 24 7.43 1.58 -17.29
CA ASP A 24 6.39 2.28 -18.04
C ASP A 24 5.12 2.32 -17.19
N ALA A 25 4.44 3.45 -17.15
CA ALA A 25 3.33 3.64 -16.22
C ALA A 25 2.26 4.56 -16.79
N GLN A 26 1.01 4.26 -16.45
CA GLN A 26 -0.16 5.10 -16.72
C GLN A 26 -0.97 5.22 -15.44
N GLY A 27 -1.47 6.42 -15.15
CA GLY A 27 -2.22 6.66 -13.93
C GLY A 27 -3.16 7.84 -14.08
N GLN A 28 -4.15 7.91 -13.22
CA GLN A 28 -5.15 8.97 -13.19
C GLN A 28 -5.67 9.19 -11.77
N LEU A 29 -6.15 10.41 -11.52
CA LEU A 29 -7.05 10.71 -10.41
C LEU A 29 -8.50 10.44 -10.88
N ALA A 30 -8.98 9.21 -10.68
CA ALA A 30 -10.26 8.71 -11.14
C ALA A 30 -11.40 8.92 -10.12
N PHE A 31 -11.13 8.73 -8.82
CA PHE A 31 -12.16 8.71 -7.78
C PHE A 31 -12.13 9.93 -6.87
N TYR A 32 -10.99 10.22 -6.27
CA TYR A 32 -10.81 11.31 -5.33
C TYR A 32 -10.65 12.68 -6.03
N GLY A 33 -10.55 13.74 -5.23
CA GLY A 33 -10.34 15.10 -5.70
C GLY A 33 -11.56 15.76 -6.37
N PRO A 34 -11.39 17.03 -6.81
CA PRO A 34 -12.49 17.84 -7.33
C PRO A 34 -12.89 17.43 -8.75
N GLY A 35 -14.17 17.61 -9.09
CA GLY A 35 -14.66 17.45 -10.47
C GLY A 35 -15.04 16.02 -10.87
N ARG A 36 -14.97 15.05 -9.96
CA ARG A 36 -15.53 13.70 -10.14
C ARG A 36 -16.90 13.61 -9.47
N ARG A 37 -17.94 13.19 -10.19
CA ARG A 37 -19.33 13.15 -9.69
C ARG A 37 -19.72 11.74 -9.24
N HIS A 38 -19.10 11.27 -8.16
CA HIS A 38 -19.44 9.99 -7.51
C HIS A 38 -20.52 10.14 -6.42
N GLY A 39 -20.94 11.37 -6.12
CA GLY A 39 -21.95 11.68 -5.08
C GLY A 39 -21.40 11.85 -3.65
N TYR A 40 -20.11 11.58 -3.45
CA TYR A 40 -19.45 11.67 -2.14
C TYR A 40 -18.87 13.05 -1.81
N ALA A 41 -18.64 13.92 -2.80
CA ALA A 41 -18.10 15.25 -2.55
C ALA A 41 -18.97 16.05 -1.57
N ARG A 42 -18.31 16.75 -0.64
CA ARG A 42 -18.91 17.63 0.37
C ARG A 42 -18.16 18.96 0.42
N ASP A 43 -18.87 20.02 0.80
CA ASP A 43 -18.31 21.37 0.88
C ASP A 43 -17.70 21.62 2.26
N TYR A 44 -16.52 21.03 2.49
CA TYR A 44 -15.67 21.33 3.63
C TYR A 44 -14.20 21.07 3.30
N VAL A 45 -13.30 21.75 4.02
CA VAL A 45 -11.85 21.59 3.84
C VAL A 45 -11.29 20.53 4.78
N ARG A 46 -11.71 20.52 6.04
CA ARG A 46 -11.30 19.55 7.07
C ARG A 46 -12.51 19.02 7.84
N ALA A 47 -12.45 17.78 8.29
CA ALA A 47 -13.55 17.16 9.05
C ALA A 47 -13.71 17.80 10.44
N HIS A 48 -12.61 18.16 11.09
CA HIS A 48 -12.61 18.80 12.40
C HIS A 48 -13.31 20.16 12.34
N GLY A 49 -14.34 20.32 13.19
CA GLY A 49 -15.15 21.54 13.27
C GLY A 49 -16.16 21.71 12.12
N SER A 50 -16.29 20.75 11.21
CA SER A 50 -17.21 20.81 10.08
C SER A 50 -18.48 20.01 10.34
N GLY A 51 -19.65 20.69 10.36
CA GLY A 51 -20.94 20.00 10.41
C GLY A 51 -21.25 19.18 9.15
N ALA A 52 -20.70 19.57 7.99
CA ALA A 52 -20.90 18.86 6.73
C ALA A 52 -20.16 17.52 6.65
N ALA A 53 -19.22 17.27 7.58
CA ALA A 53 -18.44 16.04 7.64
C ALA A 53 -19.10 14.94 8.48
N LEU A 54 -20.11 15.25 9.31
CA LEU A 54 -20.69 14.31 10.29
C LEU A 54 -21.27 13.03 9.64
N ASP A 55 -21.87 13.17 8.47
CA ASP A 55 -22.48 12.07 7.72
C ASP A 55 -21.64 11.65 6.49
N ASP A 56 -20.39 12.12 6.39
CA ASP A 56 -19.50 11.76 5.29
C ASP A 56 -18.74 10.45 5.60
N PRO A 57 -18.93 9.37 4.83
CA PRO A 57 -18.20 8.11 5.06
C PRO A 57 -16.69 8.21 4.84
N PHE A 58 -16.19 9.28 4.22
CA PHE A 58 -14.77 9.54 4.02
C PHE A 58 -14.17 10.49 5.06
N ALA A 59 -14.97 11.05 5.97
CA ALA A 59 -14.47 11.94 7.01
C ALA A 59 -13.69 11.18 8.09
N LEU A 60 -12.47 11.66 8.39
CA LEU A 60 -11.67 11.17 9.51
C LEU A 60 -11.88 12.06 10.74
N HIS A 61 -12.71 11.62 11.68
CA HIS A 61 -12.96 12.36 12.92
C HIS A 61 -11.87 12.09 13.98
N LEU A 62 -10.75 12.84 13.90
CA LEU A 62 -9.61 12.66 14.80
C LEU A 62 -9.97 12.82 16.28
N ALA A 63 -10.86 13.76 16.63
CA ALA A 63 -11.25 14.05 18.01
C ALA A 63 -12.00 12.90 18.70
N ASP A 64 -12.58 11.97 17.93
CA ASP A 64 -13.34 10.83 18.46
C ASP A 64 -12.42 9.70 18.95
N ASN A 65 -11.11 9.78 18.67
CA ASN A 65 -10.11 8.80 19.09
C ASN A 65 -8.97 9.50 19.83
N GLN A 66 -8.77 9.17 21.11
CA GLN A 66 -7.76 9.81 21.95
C GLN A 66 -6.35 9.75 21.33
N THR A 67 -5.94 8.61 20.77
CA THR A 67 -4.60 8.46 20.20
C THR A 67 -4.43 9.21 18.89
N LEU A 68 -5.43 9.17 17.99
CA LEU A 68 -5.37 9.99 16.77
C LEU A 68 -5.39 11.48 17.10
N ARG A 69 -6.11 11.89 18.14
CA ARG A 69 -6.07 13.25 18.64
C ARG A 69 -4.66 13.63 19.10
N GLU A 70 -4.07 12.85 20.00
CA GLU A 70 -2.74 13.13 20.56
C GLU A 70 -1.63 13.10 19.49
N LEU A 71 -1.72 12.20 18.50
CA LEU A 71 -0.71 12.07 17.44
C LEU A 71 -0.83 13.13 16.33
N TYR A 72 -2.05 13.59 16.03
CA TYR A 72 -2.30 14.45 14.87
C TYR A 72 -2.97 15.77 15.25
N LEU A 73 -4.15 15.73 15.87
CA LEU A 73 -4.95 16.95 16.10
C LEU A 73 -4.30 17.90 17.10
N ASP A 74 -3.81 17.39 18.23
CA ASP A 74 -3.16 18.22 19.26
C ASP A 74 -1.74 18.67 18.82
N ALA A 75 -1.18 18.02 17.80
CA ALA A 75 0.15 18.27 17.26
C ALA A 75 0.16 19.20 16.02
N GLU A 76 -0.99 19.67 15.54
CA GLU A 76 -1.10 20.48 14.31
C GLU A 76 -0.22 21.74 14.32
N ALA A 77 0.11 22.28 15.51
CA ALA A 77 0.93 23.48 15.67
C ALA A 77 2.42 23.27 15.35
N GLU A 78 2.91 22.03 15.31
CA GLU A 78 4.32 21.71 15.11
C GLU A 78 4.75 21.87 13.65
N ASP A 79 3.92 21.44 12.70
CA ASP A 79 4.24 21.44 11.26
C ASP A 79 3.08 21.85 10.33
N GLY A 80 1.88 22.07 10.85
CA GLY A 80 0.69 22.37 10.04
C GLY A 80 0.16 21.18 9.24
N TYR A 81 0.50 19.94 9.63
CA TYR A 81 0.02 18.73 8.99
C TYR A 81 -1.42 18.39 9.42
N TYR A 82 -2.36 18.63 8.50
CA TYR A 82 -3.78 18.34 8.73
C TYR A 82 -4.19 17.01 8.09
N ARG A 83 -4.28 15.96 8.90
CA ARG A 83 -4.58 14.59 8.45
C ARG A 83 -6.03 14.38 8.00
N ASP A 84 -6.96 15.18 8.51
CA ASP A 84 -8.41 15.03 8.32
C ASP A 84 -8.97 15.90 7.19
N ARG A 85 -8.12 16.27 6.22
CA ARG A 85 -8.54 17.01 5.03
C ARG A 85 -9.51 16.17 4.20
N ASN A 86 -10.47 16.86 3.59
CA ASN A 86 -11.42 16.25 2.68
C ASN A 86 -10.70 15.70 1.44
N VAL A 87 -10.82 14.40 1.20
CA VAL A 87 -10.22 13.70 0.05
C VAL A 87 -10.82 14.09 -1.30
N PHE A 88 -11.91 14.88 -1.30
CA PHE A 88 -12.53 15.46 -2.50
C PHE A 88 -12.28 16.96 -2.64
N ALA A 89 -11.57 17.60 -1.70
CA ALA A 89 -11.27 19.03 -1.77
C ALA A 89 -10.27 19.36 -2.90
N PRO A 90 -10.24 20.61 -3.38
CA PRO A 90 -9.22 21.07 -4.31
C PRO A 90 -7.79 20.84 -3.78
N GLY A 91 -6.88 20.46 -4.67
CA GLY A 91 -5.47 20.22 -4.34
C GLY A 91 -5.06 18.76 -4.27
N VAL A 92 -6.01 17.82 -4.31
CA VAL A 92 -5.71 16.39 -4.53
C VAL A 92 -5.28 16.22 -5.99
N SER A 93 -4.04 15.78 -6.18
CA SER A 93 -3.42 15.64 -7.51
C SER A 93 -2.67 14.33 -7.72
N ILE A 94 -2.65 13.45 -6.72
CA ILE A 94 -2.02 12.14 -6.84
C ILE A 94 -2.95 11.19 -7.59
N GLU A 95 -2.39 10.27 -8.35
CA GLU A 95 -3.16 9.22 -9.01
C GLU A 95 -3.72 8.23 -7.97
N ASP A 96 -4.94 7.75 -8.20
CA ASP A 96 -5.64 6.78 -7.35
C ASP A 96 -6.06 5.50 -8.10
N ASP A 97 -5.83 5.46 -9.41
CA ASP A 97 -5.91 4.29 -10.29
C ASP A 97 -4.68 4.29 -11.20
N MET A 98 -3.83 3.26 -11.07
CA MET A 98 -2.47 3.26 -11.58
C MET A 98 -2.07 1.88 -12.10
N ALA A 99 -1.49 1.84 -13.29
CA ALA A 99 -0.92 0.66 -13.94
C ALA A 99 0.58 0.88 -14.20
N VAL A 100 1.41 -0.09 -13.84
CA VAL A 100 2.87 -0.03 -13.98
C VAL A 100 3.39 -1.32 -14.60
N LEU A 101 4.25 -1.22 -15.60
CA LEU A 101 5.00 -2.30 -16.20
C LEU A 101 6.49 -2.13 -15.85
N VAL A 102 7.10 -3.15 -15.27
CA VAL A 102 8.51 -3.16 -14.88
C VAL A 102 9.24 -4.28 -15.61
N ALA A 103 10.32 -3.94 -16.31
CA ALA A 103 11.27 -4.90 -16.85
C ALA A 103 12.49 -5.02 -15.92
N TYR A 104 12.87 -6.25 -15.60
CA TYR A 104 13.97 -6.56 -14.70
C TYR A 104 15.24 -6.97 -15.45
N ASP A 105 16.38 -6.87 -14.78
CA ASP A 105 17.69 -7.28 -15.30
C ASP A 105 17.82 -8.78 -15.54
N SER A 106 17.07 -9.59 -14.80
CA SER A 106 16.94 -11.04 -14.96
C SER A 106 16.14 -11.45 -16.20
N GLY A 107 15.50 -10.50 -16.90
CA GLY A 107 14.57 -10.75 -18.01
C GLY A 107 13.13 -11.01 -17.57
N ALA A 108 12.83 -11.00 -16.26
CA ALA A 108 11.47 -11.03 -15.76
C ALA A 108 10.73 -9.72 -16.06
N THR A 109 9.40 -9.79 -16.13
CA THR A 109 8.53 -8.62 -16.29
C THR A 109 7.41 -8.67 -15.25
N MET A 110 7.08 -7.53 -14.64
CA MET A 110 5.96 -7.39 -13.72
C MET A 110 4.94 -6.40 -14.27
N THR A 111 3.67 -6.78 -14.21
CA THR A 111 2.54 -5.85 -14.34
C THR A 111 1.93 -5.61 -12.96
N TYR A 112 1.91 -4.36 -12.52
CA TYR A 112 1.37 -3.93 -11.24
C TYR A 112 0.17 -3.02 -11.47
N HIS A 113 -0.89 -3.19 -10.66
CA HIS A 113 -2.06 -2.32 -10.68
C HIS A 113 -2.45 -1.95 -9.26
N LEU A 114 -2.74 -0.68 -9.02
CA LEU A 114 -3.23 -0.16 -7.75
C LEU A 114 -4.52 0.60 -7.99
N THR A 115 -5.54 0.30 -7.20
CA THR A 115 -6.79 1.06 -7.13
C THR A 115 -7.02 1.46 -5.68
N ALA A 116 -6.81 2.75 -5.35
CA ALA A 116 -6.87 3.28 -3.99
C ALA A 116 -8.31 3.50 -3.47
N TYR A 117 -9.30 3.22 -4.30
CA TYR A 117 -10.73 3.22 -3.97
C TYR A 117 -11.33 1.81 -4.13
N SER A 118 -10.50 0.76 -4.00
CA SER A 118 -10.97 -0.62 -4.01
C SER A 118 -11.96 -0.87 -2.87
N PRO A 119 -13.08 -1.58 -3.12
CA PRO A 119 -14.04 -1.91 -2.07
C PRO A 119 -13.50 -2.90 -1.03
N ALA A 120 -12.45 -3.65 -1.38
CA ALA A 120 -11.74 -4.57 -0.50
C ALA A 120 -10.25 -4.16 -0.39
N GLU A 121 -9.68 -4.37 0.79
CA GLU A 121 -8.26 -4.15 1.09
C GLU A 121 -7.50 -5.47 0.99
N GLY A 122 -6.33 -5.42 0.35
CA GLY A 122 -5.48 -6.58 0.15
C GLY A 122 -4.68 -6.48 -1.14
N TYR A 123 -3.99 -7.55 -1.49
CA TYR A 123 -3.22 -7.64 -2.72
C TYR A 123 -3.15 -9.07 -3.25
N ARG A 124 -2.79 -9.18 -4.52
CA ARG A 124 -2.59 -10.45 -5.21
C ARG A 124 -1.26 -10.42 -5.94
N VAL A 125 -0.48 -11.48 -5.81
CA VAL A 125 0.80 -11.65 -6.51
C VAL A 125 0.77 -12.99 -7.24
N MET A 126 1.16 -12.99 -8.51
CA MET A 126 1.26 -14.21 -9.30
C MET A 126 2.59 -14.29 -10.02
N PHE A 127 3.34 -15.36 -9.76
CA PHE A 127 4.61 -15.66 -10.43
C PHE A 127 4.38 -16.71 -11.50
N ASN A 128 4.72 -16.40 -12.75
CA ASN A 128 4.64 -17.35 -13.85
C ASN A 128 6.04 -17.84 -14.19
N GLY A 129 6.25 -19.15 -14.16
CA GLY A 129 7.52 -19.79 -14.49
C GLY A 129 7.34 -20.98 -15.42
N SER A 130 8.46 -21.61 -15.78
CA SER A 130 8.48 -22.74 -16.72
C SER A 130 7.73 -23.99 -16.23
N ARG A 131 7.43 -24.09 -14.93
CA ARG A 131 6.75 -25.24 -14.31
C ARG A 131 5.30 -24.97 -13.90
N GLY A 132 4.80 -23.75 -14.09
CA GLY A 132 3.46 -23.36 -13.67
C GLY A 132 3.41 -21.96 -13.07
N ARG A 133 2.44 -21.72 -12.21
CA ARG A 133 2.21 -20.44 -11.53
C ARG A 133 2.11 -20.62 -10.02
N LEU A 134 2.71 -19.69 -9.26
CA LEU A 134 2.47 -19.53 -7.83
C LEU A 134 1.59 -18.30 -7.61
N GLU A 135 0.53 -18.42 -6.82
CA GLU A 135 -0.41 -17.33 -6.51
C GLU A 135 -0.43 -17.09 -5.00
N LEU A 136 -0.24 -15.84 -4.60
CA LEU A 136 -0.51 -15.34 -3.26
C LEU A 136 -1.72 -14.42 -3.33
N HIS A 137 -2.72 -14.67 -2.50
CA HIS A 137 -3.85 -13.79 -2.29
C HIS A 137 -3.88 -13.41 -0.82
N VAL A 138 -3.79 -12.11 -0.54
CA VAL A 138 -3.97 -11.55 0.80
C VAL A 138 -5.19 -10.65 0.73
N GLU A 139 -6.21 -10.96 1.51
CA GLU A 139 -7.37 -10.10 1.71
C GLU A 139 -7.35 -9.64 3.18
N GLU A 140 -7.05 -8.36 3.40
CA GLU A 140 -7.00 -7.77 4.74
C GLU A 140 -8.41 -7.40 5.19
N SER A 141 -9.21 -6.82 4.29
CA SER A 141 -10.59 -6.47 4.54
C SER A 141 -11.48 -6.69 3.33
N THR A 142 -12.60 -7.36 3.51
CA THR A 142 -13.59 -7.64 2.46
C THR A 142 -14.46 -6.42 2.11
N PHE A 143 -14.64 -5.50 3.07
CA PHE A 143 -15.36 -4.24 2.88
C PHE A 143 -15.10 -3.24 4.01
N VAL A 144 -15.33 -1.96 3.75
CA VAL A 144 -15.32 -0.91 4.77
C VAL A 144 -16.71 -0.76 5.39
N LEU A 145 -16.79 -0.85 6.73
CA LEU A 145 -18.04 -0.62 7.45
C LEU A 145 -18.44 0.87 7.37
N PRO A 146 -19.71 1.18 7.00
CA PRO A 146 -20.19 2.55 7.05
C PRO A 146 -20.16 3.05 8.51
N HIS A 147 -19.57 4.22 8.72
CA HIS A 147 -19.48 4.91 10.02
C HIS A 147 -18.61 4.23 11.09
N ARG A 148 -17.58 3.47 10.69
CA ARG A 148 -16.60 2.98 11.68
C ARG A 148 -15.85 4.17 12.27
N ARG A 149 -16.22 4.59 13.49
CA ARG A 149 -15.34 5.42 14.32
C ARG A 149 -14.04 4.66 14.49
N VAL A 150 -12.90 5.31 14.31
CA VAL A 150 -11.61 4.65 14.50
C VAL A 150 -11.50 4.31 15.98
N GLU A 151 -11.73 3.06 16.36
CA GLU A 151 -11.74 2.63 17.76
C GLU A 151 -10.33 2.32 18.30
N SER A 152 -9.36 2.07 17.41
CA SER A 152 -7.99 1.70 17.80
C SER A 152 -6.94 2.73 17.39
N ALA A 153 -6.03 2.99 18.32
CA ALA A 153 -4.82 3.80 18.17
C ALA A 153 -3.90 3.40 16.99
N ARG A 154 -3.99 2.14 16.56
CA ARG A 154 -3.16 1.54 15.50
C ARG A 154 -3.83 1.58 14.12
N GLY A 155 -4.91 2.36 13.99
CA GLY A 155 -5.71 2.45 12.77
C GLY A 155 -6.61 1.23 12.59
N ALA A 156 -7.62 1.39 11.72
CA ALA A 156 -8.53 0.32 11.31
C ALA A 156 -7.83 -0.89 10.64
N VAL A 157 -6.50 -0.86 10.51
CA VAL A 157 -5.65 -1.87 9.85
C VAL A 157 -4.97 -2.81 10.87
N HIS A 158 -4.86 -2.47 12.17
CA HIS A 158 -4.15 -3.33 13.15
C HIS A 158 -4.88 -3.44 14.49
N GLY A 159 -6.02 -4.12 14.48
CA GLY A 159 -6.66 -4.58 15.71
C GLY A 159 -6.09 -5.94 16.11
N ASP A 160 -5.75 -6.10 17.39
CA ASP A 160 -5.40 -7.40 18.02
C ASP A 160 -6.57 -8.42 17.98
N LEU A 161 -7.68 -8.06 17.35
CA LEU A 161 -8.87 -8.85 17.08
C LEU A 161 -9.18 -8.77 15.59
N ALA A 162 -9.42 -9.92 14.95
CA ALA A 162 -9.88 -9.97 13.56
C ALA A 162 -11.10 -9.05 13.42
N ALA A 163 -11.00 -8.04 12.55
CA ALA A 163 -12.14 -7.22 12.21
C ALA A 163 -13.28 -8.12 11.71
N PRO A 164 -14.56 -7.76 11.90
CA PRO A 164 -15.69 -8.51 11.32
C PRO A 164 -15.62 -8.57 9.78
N THR A 165 -14.77 -7.74 9.17
CA THR A 165 -14.51 -7.68 7.74
C THR A 165 -13.19 -8.33 7.33
N ALA A 166 -12.45 -8.96 8.26
CA ALA A 166 -11.17 -9.59 7.99
C ALA A 166 -11.29 -10.61 6.85
N GLY A 167 -10.37 -10.51 5.89
CA GLY A 167 -10.31 -11.46 4.78
C GLY A 167 -9.46 -12.69 5.10
N GLN A 168 -9.07 -13.39 4.03
CA GLN A 168 -8.23 -14.58 4.09
C GLN A 168 -6.93 -14.37 3.32
N THR A 169 -5.87 -15.02 3.77
CA THR A 169 -4.68 -15.27 2.96
C THR A 169 -4.63 -16.72 2.47
N SER A 170 -4.26 -16.90 1.20
CA SER A 170 -4.06 -18.21 0.60
C SER A 170 -2.89 -18.22 -0.35
N ILE A 171 -2.17 -19.35 -0.40
CA ILE A 171 -1.17 -19.62 -1.44
C ILE A 171 -1.67 -20.78 -2.31
N THR A 172 -1.70 -20.60 -3.62
CA THR A 172 -2.09 -21.65 -4.57
C THR A 172 -0.94 -21.90 -5.54
N LEU A 173 -0.46 -23.14 -5.59
CA LEU A 173 0.44 -23.62 -6.63
C LEU A 173 -0.39 -24.19 -7.78
N ARG A 174 -0.18 -23.69 -9.00
CA ARG A 174 -0.78 -24.19 -10.23
C ARG A 174 0.28 -24.81 -11.13
N PRO A 175 0.55 -26.13 -11.03
CA PRO A 175 1.50 -26.79 -11.92
C PRO A 175 0.99 -26.81 -13.37
N LEU A 176 1.90 -26.88 -14.34
CA LEU A 176 1.53 -26.86 -15.76
C LEU A 176 0.67 -28.05 -16.21
N ARG A 177 0.78 -29.21 -15.55
CA ARG A 177 0.20 -30.49 -16.00
C ARG A 177 -0.50 -31.29 -14.90
N SER A 178 -0.92 -30.64 -13.83
CA SER A 178 -1.70 -31.29 -12.78
C SER A 178 -2.68 -30.31 -12.14
N ALA A 179 -3.58 -30.84 -11.31
CA ALA A 179 -4.50 -30.01 -10.55
C ALA A 179 -3.73 -29.01 -9.66
N PRO A 180 -4.29 -27.80 -9.43
CA PRO A 180 -3.78 -26.87 -8.43
C PRO A 180 -3.71 -27.49 -7.03
N VAL A 181 -2.77 -27.00 -6.23
CA VAL A 181 -2.59 -27.38 -4.82
C VAL A 181 -2.67 -26.10 -3.99
N ASP A 182 -3.62 -26.06 -3.08
CA ASP A 182 -3.73 -24.97 -2.10
C ASP A 182 -2.86 -25.28 -0.88
N HIS A 183 -2.16 -24.26 -0.42
CA HIS A 183 -1.33 -24.28 0.77
C HIS A 183 -1.96 -23.37 1.82
N THR A 184 -2.31 -23.96 2.96
CA THR A 184 -2.73 -23.21 4.14
C THR A 184 -1.50 -22.57 4.77
N VAL A 185 -1.58 -21.27 5.04
CA VAL A 185 -0.54 -20.52 5.73
C VAL A 185 -1.10 -20.12 7.09
N GLU A 186 -0.44 -20.56 8.16
CA GLU A 186 -0.75 -20.05 9.49
C GLU A 186 -0.32 -18.59 9.57
N HIS A 187 -1.24 -17.72 9.98
CA HIS A 187 -0.99 -16.29 10.12
C HIS A 187 -0.92 -15.93 11.59
N ASP A 188 0.15 -15.24 11.98
CA ASP A 188 0.15 -14.51 13.24
C ASP A 188 -0.69 -13.23 13.05
N HIS A 189 -1.70 -13.05 13.89
CA HIS A 189 -2.57 -11.87 13.85
C HIS A 189 -1.98 -10.68 14.63
N ALA A 190 -0.81 -10.81 15.25
CA ALA A 190 -0.16 -9.72 15.94
C ALA A 190 0.47 -8.71 14.96
N GLY A 191 0.05 -7.43 15.05
CA GLY A 191 0.61 -6.32 14.27
C GLY A 191 0.39 -6.45 12.75
N HIS A 192 1.44 -6.22 11.96
CA HIS A 192 1.48 -6.47 10.50
C HIS A 192 1.93 -7.91 10.19
N GLY A 193 1.21 -8.93 10.65
CA GLY A 193 1.58 -10.33 10.42
C GLY A 193 2.90 -10.76 11.09
N GLY A 194 3.27 -10.08 12.20
CA GLY A 194 4.52 -10.30 12.93
C GLY A 194 5.76 -9.55 12.38
N ALA A 195 5.63 -8.77 11.31
CA ALA A 195 6.77 -8.05 10.70
C ALA A 195 7.36 -6.97 11.62
N ASP A 196 6.52 -6.18 12.28
CA ASP A 196 6.96 -5.04 13.12
C ASP A 196 7.93 -5.47 14.23
N ALA A 197 7.63 -6.57 14.91
CA ALA A 197 8.48 -7.10 15.98
C ALA A 197 9.86 -7.54 15.44
N ARG A 198 9.90 -8.14 14.23
CA ARG A 198 11.15 -8.58 13.60
C ARG A 198 11.99 -7.42 13.12
N VAL A 199 11.37 -6.41 12.51
CA VAL A 199 12.06 -5.18 12.07
C VAL A 199 12.62 -4.42 13.27
N LEU A 200 11.83 -4.26 14.34
CA LEU A 200 12.29 -3.60 15.56
C LEU A 200 13.45 -4.37 16.21
N ALA A 201 13.38 -5.70 16.28
CA ALA A 201 14.48 -6.52 16.77
C ALA A 201 15.74 -6.33 15.90
N ALA A 202 15.60 -6.36 14.58
CA ALA A 202 16.74 -6.16 13.66
C ALA A 202 17.38 -4.77 13.78
N LEU A 203 16.61 -3.74 14.16
CA LEU A 203 17.09 -2.36 14.29
C LEU A 203 17.65 -2.03 15.68
N LEU A 204 17.05 -2.58 16.74
CA LEU A 204 17.28 -2.15 18.12
C LEU A 204 17.96 -3.21 19.00
N ASP A 205 17.97 -4.47 18.59
CA ASP A 205 18.63 -5.55 19.33
C ASP A 205 20.05 -5.76 18.79
N ASP A 206 21.05 -5.63 19.67
CA ASP A 206 22.46 -5.90 19.35
C ASP A 206 22.69 -7.40 19.08
N SER A 207 21.79 -8.28 19.54
CA SER A 207 21.76 -9.68 19.14
C SER A 207 21.09 -9.79 17.77
N ARG A 208 21.86 -9.44 16.73
CA ARG A 208 21.48 -9.71 15.33
C ARG A 208 20.90 -11.11 15.26
N THR A 209 19.64 -11.22 14.84
CA THR A 209 18.98 -12.50 14.61
C THR A 209 19.86 -13.31 13.67
N GLU A 210 20.59 -14.29 14.20
CA GLU A 210 21.46 -15.15 13.40
C GLU A 210 20.62 -15.80 12.28
N GLY A 211 20.95 -15.48 11.03
CA GLY A 211 20.31 -16.05 9.86
C GLY A 211 19.08 -15.33 9.30
N ALA A 212 18.65 -14.18 9.85
CA ALA A 212 17.62 -13.36 9.19
C ALA A 212 18.24 -12.46 8.12
N GLU A 213 17.71 -12.49 6.90
CA GLU A 213 18.01 -11.48 5.89
C GLU A 213 17.38 -10.15 6.31
N VAL A 214 18.20 -9.14 6.56
CA VAL A 214 17.77 -7.78 6.90
C VAL A 214 17.96 -6.91 5.66
N ALA A 215 16.91 -6.17 5.29
CA ALA A 215 16.96 -5.29 4.14
C ALA A 215 18.03 -4.20 4.32
N ASP A 216 18.86 -3.99 3.29
CA ASP A 216 19.85 -2.92 3.26
C ASP A 216 19.35 -1.66 2.54
N ALA A 217 20.16 -0.60 2.58
CA ALA A 217 19.84 0.67 1.93
C ALA A 217 19.72 0.53 0.40
N ARG A 218 20.38 -0.46 -0.20
CA ARG A 218 20.31 -0.70 -1.65
C ARG A 218 18.97 -1.30 -2.03
N GLN A 219 18.46 -2.27 -1.27
CA GLN A 219 17.13 -2.85 -1.47
C GLN A 219 16.03 -1.78 -1.36
N ALA A 220 16.13 -0.90 -0.36
CA ALA A 220 15.24 0.25 -0.24
C ALA A 220 15.32 1.19 -1.46
N ALA A 221 16.53 1.44 -1.97
CA ALA A 221 16.73 2.30 -3.13
C ALA A 221 16.20 1.68 -4.44
N LEU A 222 16.24 0.34 -4.59
CA LEU A 222 15.64 -0.38 -5.71
C LEU A 222 14.11 -0.31 -5.71
N ALA A 223 13.48 -0.39 -4.54
CA ALA A 223 12.04 -0.15 -4.40
C ALA A 223 11.69 1.30 -4.78
N LEU A 224 12.41 2.27 -4.21
CA LEU A 224 12.19 3.70 -4.45
C LEU A 224 12.37 4.09 -5.92
N VAL A 225 13.44 3.63 -6.59
CA VAL A 225 13.72 4.02 -7.98
C VAL A 225 12.63 3.55 -8.94
N THR A 226 11.95 2.44 -8.64
CA THR A 226 10.81 1.94 -9.43
C THR A 226 9.68 2.97 -9.42
N GLU A 227 9.36 3.51 -8.26
CA GLU A 227 8.27 4.48 -8.10
C GLU A 227 8.64 5.86 -8.63
N LEU A 228 9.90 6.28 -8.47
CA LEU A 228 10.38 7.53 -9.08
C LEU A 228 10.34 7.45 -10.61
N ALA A 229 10.72 6.31 -11.19
CA ALA A 229 10.61 6.08 -12.63
C ALA A 229 9.15 6.02 -13.10
N ALA A 230 8.25 5.40 -12.32
CA ALA A 230 6.81 5.40 -12.61
C ALA A 230 6.22 6.83 -12.60
N ASN A 231 6.54 7.65 -11.60
CA ASN A 231 6.13 9.06 -11.57
C ASN A 231 6.63 9.81 -12.81
N ARG A 232 7.90 9.62 -13.18
CA ARG A 232 8.46 10.24 -14.38
C ARG A 232 7.77 9.75 -15.65
N SER A 233 7.33 8.49 -15.70
CA SER A 233 6.57 7.92 -16.80
C SER A 233 5.17 8.53 -16.89
N PHE A 234 4.48 8.73 -15.77
CA PHE A 234 3.18 9.44 -15.74
C PHE A 234 3.28 10.86 -16.33
N GLU A 235 4.32 11.60 -15.98
CA GLU A 235 4.53 12.96 -16.49
C GLU A 235 4.82 13.02 -17.99
N THR A 236 5.54 12.02 -18.51
CA THR A 236 6.09 12.06 -19.88
C THR A 236 5.31 11.21 -20.87
N GLY A 237 4.55 10.23 -20.40
CA GLY A 237 3.92 9.20 -21.22
C GLY A 237 4.92 8.25 -21.89
N LEU A 238 6.16 8.16 -21.37
CA LEU A 238 7.24 7.37 -21.97
C LEU A 238 7.80 6.35 -20.98
N PRO A 239 8.37 5.23 -21.46
CA PRO A 239 9.17 4.34 -20.64
C PRO A 239 10.43 5.04 -20.09
N VAL A 240 10.73 4.81 -18.82
CA VAL A 240 11.84 5.44 -18.10
C VAL A 240 12.83 4.37 -17.64
N ARG A 241 14.12 4.57 -17.91
CA ARG A 241 15.16 3.69 -17.35
C ARG A 241 15.44 4.09 -15.91
N THR A 242 15.51 3.14 -15.01
CA THR A 242 15.77 3.41 -13.57
C THR A 242 17.09 4.14 -13.35
N ALA A 243 18.12 3.79 -14.14
CA ALA A 243 19.43 4.45 -14.12
C ALA A 243 19.41 5.93 -14.55
N ASP A 244 18.38 6.39 -15.27
CA ASP A 244 18.24 7.81 -15.64
C ASP A 244 17.62 8.64 -14.48
N VAL A 245 17.09 7.97 -13.45
CA VAL A 245 16.39 8.58 -12.31
C VAL A 245 17.27 8.56 -11.06
N LEU A 246 17.87 7.41 -10.76
CA LEU A 246 18.77 7.22 -9.62
C LEU A 246 19.89 6.27 -10.02
N ALA A 247 21.14 6.71 -9.82
CA ALA A 247 22.31 5.85 -9.98
C ALA A 247 22.48 4.97 -8.74
N LEU A 248 22.43 3.65 -8.92
CA LEU A 248 22.51 2.62 -7.88
C LEU A 248 23.75 1.73 -8.04
#